data_AF-A0AAW9I3T6-F1
#
_entry.id   AF-A0AAW9I3T6-F1
#
_cell.length_a   1.000
_cell.length_b   1.000
_cell.length_c   1.000
_cell.angle_alpha   90.00
_cell.angle_beta   90.00
_cell.angle_gamma   90.00
#
_symmetry.space_group_name_H-M   'P 1'
#
loop_
_entity.id
_entity.type
_entity.pdbx_description
1 polymer ?
#
loop_
_entity_poly.entity_id
_entity_poly.type
_entity_poly.pdbx_seq_one_letter_code
_entity_poly.pdbx_strand_id
1 'polypeptide(L)'
;EKKLWQSVGTARFIYNWTLSKQEENYKNGGKFISDRILRKELTKLKKNELNWLNEVSNNVAKQAVKDACNAYKRFFNRLSDKPRFKSRKKSKKSFYNDNVKLKVKENRLVNIEKVGWIKTNEQLPIGVKYSNPRISYDNKYWYISVGIEQEQIKEDLTDVSLGIDLGLKDLAICSDGTVFKNINKSNVVMKIEKRLKRLQRQVSRKYEKNKKGKEYVKTKNIIKLEKQIQQV
;
A
#
# COMPACT_ATOMS: atom_id res chain seq x y z
N GLU A 1 0.91 6.78 17.41
CA GLU A 1 1.49 6.65 16.05
C GLU A 1 2.97 6.24 15.96
N LYS A 2 3.85 6.56 16.93
CA LYS A 2 5.30 6.28 16.87
C LYS A 2 5.64 4.85 16.40
N LYS A 3 4.97 3.83 16.95
CA LYS A 3 5.17 2.41 16.59
C LYS A 3 4.78 2.08 15.14
N LEU A 4 3.79 2.76 14.57
CA LEU A 4 3.41 2.58 13.16
C LEU A 4 4.54 3.06 12.25
N TRP A 5 5.10 4.24 12.53
CA TRP A 5 6.24 4.79 11.79
C TRP A 5 7.50 3.95 11.93
N GLN A 6 7.80 3.45 13.14
CA GLN A 6 8.90 2.50 13.36
C GLN A 6 8.70 1.21 12.54
N SER A 7 7.46 0.70 12.44
CA SER A 7 7.13 -0.51 11.68
C SER A 7 7.30 -0.30 10.16
N VAL A 8 6.85 0.84 9.62
CA VAL A 8 7.10 1.23 8.22
C VAL A 8 8.60 1.34 7.95
N GLY A 9 9.34 1.99 8.85
CA GLY A 9 10.79 2.14 8.74
C GLY A 9 11.51 0.79 8.70
N THR A 10 11.11 -0.12 9.59
CA THR A 10 11.62 -1.49 9.68
C THR A 10 11.34 -2.27 8.41
N ALA A 11 10.10 -2.28 7.93
CA ALA A 11 9.72 -2.99 6.71
C ALA A 11 10.54 -2.52 5.50
N ARG A 12 10.73 -1.20 5.36
CA ARG A 12 11.56 -0.61 4.29
C ARG A 12 13.02 -1.01 4.41
N PHE A 13 13.60 -0.90 5.61
CA PHE A 13 15.00 -1.20 5.85
C PHE A 13 15.31 -2.67 5.54
N ILE A 14 14.51 -3.60 6.06
CA ILE A 14 14.71 -5.04 5.84
C ILE A 14 14.50 -5.44 4.39
N TYR A 15 13.51 -4.85 3.71
CA TYR A 15 13.32 -5.07 2.29
C TYR A 15 14.58 -4.67 1.49
N ASN A 16 15.15 -3.51 1.78
CA ASN A 16 16.37 -3.02 1.13
C ASN A 16 17.61 -3.85 1.48
N TRP A 17 17.76 -4.23 2.75
CA TRP A 17 18.81 -5.16 3.19
C TRP A 17 18.74 -6.48 2.42
N THR A 18 17.53 -7.02 2.25
CA THR A 18 17.29 -8.26 1.48
C THR A 18 17.71 -8.08 0.02
N LEU A 19 17.35 -6.96 -0.62
CA LEU A 19 17.79 -6.67 -1.99
C LEU A 19 19.31 -6.57 -2.09
N SER A 20 19.94 -5.85 -1.16
CA SER A 20 21.40 -5.68 -1.12
C SER A 20 22.12 -7.04 -1.04
N LYS A 21 21.65 -7.94 -0.16
CA LYS A 21 22.22 -9.29 -0.03
C LYS A 21 22.05 -10.13 -1.29
N GLN A 22 20.90 -10.05 -1.95
CA GLN A 22 20.68 -10.76 -3.21
C GLN A 22 21.59 -10.22 -4.32
N GLU A 23 21.73 -8.89 -4.42
CA GLU A 23 22.58 -8.27 -5.43
C GLU A 23 24.07 -8.53 -5.20
N GLU A 24 24.54 -8.47 -3.96
CA GLU A 24 25.90 -8.82 -3.57
C GLU A 24 26.22 -10.28 -3.89
N ASN A 25 25.35 -11.20 -3.47
CA ASN A 25 25.53 -12.62 -3.75
C ASN A 25 25.54 -12.94 -5.25
N TYR A 26 24.67 -12.29 -6.03
CA TYR A 26 24.66 -12.45 -7.49
C TYR A 26 25.96 -11.94 -8.14
N LYS A 27 26.49 -10.78 -7.70
CA LYS A 27 27.78 -10.27 -8.19
C LYS A 27 28.93 -11.23 -7.92
N ASN A 28 28.87 -11.98 -6.82
CA ASN A 28 29.85 -12.99 -6.45
C ASN A 28 29.61 -14.35 -7.15
N GLY A 29 28.75 -14.42 -8.18
CA GLY A 29 28.44 -15.65 -8.92
C GLY A 29 27.49 -16.61 -8.20
N GLY A 30 26.87 -16.17 -7.09
CA GLY A 30 25.95 -16.98 -6.29
C GLY A 30 24.55 -17.11 -6.90
N LYS A 31 23.86 -18.19 -6.55
CA LYS A 31 22.44 -18.42 -6.90
C LYS A 31 21.50 -17.65 -5.96
N PHE A 32 20.26 -17.41 -6.39
CA PHE A 32 19.24 -16.72 -5.60
C PHE A 32 19.07 -17.33 -4.19
N ILE A 33 19.16 -16.50 -3.16
CA ILE A 33 19.08 -16.94 -1.77
C ILE A 33 17.61 -17.07 -1.37
N SER A 34 17.19 -18.21 -0.82
CA SER A 34 15.81 -18.38 -0.36
C SER A 34 15.48 -17.47 0.84
N ASP A 35 14.22 -17.06 0.97
CA ASP A 35 13.78 -16.24 2.12
C ASP A 35 14.00 -16.96 3.47
N ARG A 36 13.99 -18.30 3.48
CA ARG A 36 14.25 -19.10 4.68
C ARG A 36 15.68 -18.87 5.19
N ILE A 37 16.66 -18.83 4.30
CA ILE A 37 18.07 -18.58 4.66
C ILE A 37 18.24 -17.15 5.16
N LEU A 38 17.74 -16.17 4.40
CA LEU A 38 17.84 -14.75 4.78
C LEU A 38 17.14 -14.44 6.11
N ARG A 39 16.01 -15.08 6.41
CA ARG A 39 15.33 -14.94 7.71
C ARG A 39 16.13 -15.54 8.87
N LYS A 40 16.87 -16.64 8.64
CA LYS A 40 17.77 -17.22 9.66
C LYS A 40 18.94 -16.28 9.94
N GLU A 41 19.57 -15.75 8.90
CA GLU A 41 20.65 -14.75 9.02
C GLU A 41 20.17 -13.50 9.74
N LEU A 42 19.01 -12.97 9.35
CA LEU A 42 18.40 -11.81 10.01
C LEU A 42 18.13 -12.07 11.49
N THR A 43 17.77 -13.29 11.88
CA THR A 43 17.56 -13.65 13.29
C THR A 43 18.87 -13.57 14.08
N LYS A 44 20.02 -13.90 13.47
CA LYS A 44 21.33 -13.72 14.10
C LYS A 44 21.69 -12.24 14.22
N LEU A 45 21.55 -11.47 13.13
CA LEU A 45 21.81 -10.03 13.13
C LEU A 45 20.97 -9.28 14.16
N LYS A 46 19.71 -9.70 14.35
CA LYS A 46 18.79 -9.12 15.33
C LYS A 46 19.26 -9.26 16.79
N LYS A 47 20.08 -10.27 17.11
CA LYS A 47 20.62 -10.45 18.46
C LYS A 47 21.78 -9.49 18.76
N ASN A 48 22.53 -9.09 17.73
CA ASN A 48 23.76 -8.33 17.88
C ASN A 48 23.58 -6.90 17.33
N GLU A 49 23.71 -6.73 16.01
CA GLU A 49 23.80 -5.43 15.35
C GLU A 49 22.45 -4.72 15.16
N LEU A 50 21.35 -5.48 15.06
CA LEU A 50 20.02 -4.97 14.71
C LEU A 50 19.00 -5.18 15.85
N ASN A 51 19.46 -5.00 17.09
CA ASN A 51 18.63 -5.18 18.31
C ASN A 51 17.36 -4.29 18.31
N TRP A 52 17.42 -3.10 17.72
CA TRP A 52 16.31 -2.16 17.58
C TRP A 52 15.11 -2.73 16.80
N LEU A 53 15.31 -3.78 15.99
CA LEU A 53 14.20 -4.50 15.33
C LEU A 53 13.26 -5.21 16.32
N ASN A 54 13.64 -5.33 17.59
CA ASN A 54 12.78 -5.87 18.66
C ASN A 54 11.74 -4.86 19.15
N GLU A 55 11.87 -3.58 18.79
CA GLU A 55 10.90 -2.55 19.16
C GLU A 55 9.54 -2.69 18.45
N VAL A 56 9.50 -3.40 17.33
CA VAL A 56 8.28 -3.64 16.55
C VAL A 56 8.02 -5.15 16.42
N SER A 57 6.86 -5.52 15.87
CA SER A 57 6.55 -6.92 15.61
C SER A 57 7.64 -7.58 14.76
N ASN A 58 8.07 -8.77 15.20
CA ASN A 58 9.03 -9.59 14.46
C ASN A 58 8.52 -9.99 13.06
N ASN A 59 7.19 -10.05 12.90
CA ASN A 59 6.54 -10.43 11.65
C ASN A 59 6.70 -9.33 10.58
N VAL A 60 6.88 -8.07 10.97
CA VAL A 60 7.19 -6.97 10.05
C VAL A 60 8.48 -7.26 9.27
N ALA A 61 9.55 -7.61 9.99
CA ALA A 61 10.84 -7.91 9.39
C ALA A 61 10.80 -9.20 8.57
N LYS A 62 10.22 -10.28 9.12
CA LYS A 62 10.07 -11.57 8.41
C LYS A 62 9.30 -11.42 7.11
N GLN A 63 8.20 -10.67 7.12
CA GLN A 63 7.40 -10.48 5.92
C GLN A 63 8.10 -9.56 4.92
N ALA A 64 8.86 -8.56 5.36
CA ALA A 64 9.64 -7.72 4.44
C ALA A 64 10.68 -8.53 3.64
N VAL A 65 11.34 -9.53 4.26
CA VAL A 65 12.22 -10.47 3.54
C VAL A 65 11.43 -11.27 2.51
N LYS A 66 10.28 -11.84 2.91
CA LYS A 66 9.41 -12.61 2.00
C LYS A 66 8.93 -11.77 0.82
N ASP A 67 8.51 -10.53 1.08
CA ASP A 67 8.03 -9.60 0.05
C ASP A 67 9.15 -9.28 -0.97
N ALA A 68 10.38 -9.06 -0.51
CA ALA A 68 11.54 -8.82 -1.38
C ALA A 68 11.89 -10.06 -2.21
N CYS A 69 11.93 -11.25 -1.60
CA CYS A 69 12.16 -12.49 -2.33
C CYS A 69 11.04 -12.78 -3.33
N ASN A 70 9.78 -12.52 -2.98
CA ASN A 70 8.65 -12.69 -3.89
C ASN A 70 8.72 -11.72 -5.08
N ALA A 71 9.18 -10.49 -4.87
CA ALA A 71 9.40 -9.54 -5.95
C ALA A 71 10.45 -10.05 -6.97
N TYR A 72 11.53 -10.68 -6.50
CA TYR A 72 12.49 -11.36 -7.38
C TYR A 72 11.87 -12.55 -8.10
N LYS A 73 11.10 -13.40 -7.41
CA LYS A 73 10.40 -14.54 -8.06
C LYS A 73 9.47 -14.09 -9.19
N ARG A 74 8.71 -13.01 -8.97
CA ARG A 74 7.87 -12.40 -10.01
C ARG A 74 8.69 -11.87 -11.18
N PHE A 75 9.84 -11.24 -10.90
CA PHE A 75 10.78 -10.81 -11.94
C PHE A 75 11.32 -11.98 -12.77
N PHE A 76 11.74 -13.08 -12.13
CA PHE A 76 12.22 -14.28 -12.83
C PHE A 76 11.13 -14.90 -13.71
N ASN A 77 9.87 -14.87 -13.26
CA ASN A 77 8.71 -15.33 -14.01
C ASN A 77 8.20 -14.32 -15.06
N ARG A 78 8.92 -13.20 -15.29
CA ARG A 78 8.55 -12.13 -16.22
C ARG A 78 7.17 -11.49 -15.93
N LEU A 79 6.72 -11.56 -14.68
CA LEU A 79 5.45 -10.98 -14.21
C LEU A 79 5.60 -9.54 -13.67
N SER A 80 6.84 -9.07 -13.52
CA SER A 80 7.16 -7.72 -13.08
C SER A 80 8.60 -7.34 -13.42
N ASP A 81 8.91 -6.05 -13.40
CA ASP A 81 10.29 -5.56 -13.51
C ASP A 81 11.16 -6.02 -12.32
N LYS A 82 12.49 -5.86 -12.49
CA LYS A 82 13.47 -6.08 -11.41
C LYS A 82 13.09 -5.27 -10.16
N PRO A 83 13.10 -5.89 -8.97
CA PRO A 83 12.80 -5.16 -7.73
C PRO A 83 13.79 -4.02 -7.49
N ARG A 84 13.26 -2.89 -7.00
CA ARG A 84 14.04 -1.67 -6.73
C ARG A 84 14.07 -1.36 -5.23
N PHE A 85 15.14 -0.72 -4.78
CA PHE A 85 15.26 -0.23 -3.41
C PHE A 85 14.12 0.73 -3.05
N LYS A 86 13.57 0.55 -1.84
CA LYS A 86 12.50 1.41 -1.30
C LYS A 86 13.07 2.70 -0.73
N SER A 87 12.54 3.82 -1.22
CA SER A 87 12.82 5.17 -0.74
C SER A 87 11.97 5.50 0.49
N ARG A 88 12.55 6.20 1.46
CA ARG A 88 11.80 6.71 2.63
C ARG A 88 10.72 7.72 2.24
N LYS A 89 10.95 8.52 1.19
CA LYS A 89 10.03 9.58 0.75
C LYS A 89 9.00 9.08 -0.25
N LYS A 90 9.44 8.31 -1.26
CA LYS A 90 8.63 7.96 -2.44
C LYS A 90 7.89 6.62 -2.33
N SER A 91 8.42 5.64 -1.59
CA SER A 91 7.79 4.32 -1.53
C SER A 91 6.54 4.32 -0.64
N LYS A 92 5.59 3.42 -0.95
CA LYS A 92 4.39 3.21 -0.14
C LYS A 92 4.77 2.92 1.32
N LYS A 93 4.27 3.75 2.22
CA LYS A 93 4.49 3.64 3.66
C LYS A 93 3.56 2.55 4.19
N SER A 94 4.07 1.34 4.31
CA SER A 94 3.27 0.19 4.71
C SER A 94 4.08 -0.88 5.43
N PHE A 95 3.41 -1.68 6.24
CA PHE A 95 3.99 -2.84 6.92
C PHE A 95 2.94 -3.94 7.09
N TYR A 96 3.43 -5.16 7.35
CA TYR A 96 2.61 -6.33 7.62
C TYR A 96 2.23 -6.45 9.08
N ASN A 97 1.00 -6.89 9.35
CA ASN A 97 0.62 -7.44 10.64
C ASN A 97 0.28 -8.92 10.47
N ASP A 98 0.71 -9.73 11.43
CA ASP A 98 0.41 -11.16 11.45
C ASP A 98 -1.09 -11.41 11.53
N ASN A 99 -1.59 -12.32 10.70
CA ASN A 99 -3.02 -12.57 10.60
C ASN A 99 -3.62 -13.28 11.81
N VAL A 100 -2.83 -14.09 12.52
CA VAL A 100 -3.27 -14.76 13.76
C VAL A 100 -3.29 -13.77 14.91
N LYS A 101 -2.36 -12.81 14.92
CA LYS A 101 -2.28 -11.78 15.97
C LYS A 101 -3.19 -10.59 15.73
N LEU A 102 -3.68 -10.39 14.51
CA LEU A 102 -4.70 -9.39 14.25
C LEU A 102 -6.01 -9.82 14.93
N LYS A 103 -6.47 -9.05 15.90
CA LYS A 103 -7.75 -9.32 16.59
C LYS A 103 -8.70 -8.15 16.37
N VAL A 104 -9.95 -8.46 16.09
CA VAL A 104 -11.01 -7.46 15.96
C VAL A 104 -12.05 -7.70 17.06
N LYS A 105 -12.52 -6.61 17.65
CA LYS A 105 -13.62 -6.60 18.62
C LYS A 105 -14.73 -5.69 18.11
N GLU A 106 -15.87 -5.74 18.79
CA GLU A 106 -16.93 -4.75 18.65
C GLU A 106 -16.43 -3.31 18.89
N ASN A 107 -17.27 -2.34 18.56
CA ASN A 107 -16.96 -0.91 18.66
C ASN A 107 -15.73 -0.49 17.81
N ARG A 108 -15.52 -1.16 16.67
CA ARG A 108 -14.49 -0.85 15.66
C ARG A 108 -13.06 -0.95 16.19
N LEU A 109 -12.82 -1.80 17.18
CA LEU A 109 -11.51 -1.96 17.80
C LEU A 109 -10.69 -3.05 17.10
N VAL A 110 -9.48 -2.70 16.67
CA VAL A 110 -8.54 -3.63 16.04
C VAL A 110 -7.22 -3.63 16.80
N ASN A 111 -6.73 -4.81 17.16
CA ASN A 111 -5.41 -5.00 17.76
C ASN A 111 -4.35 -5.20 16.68
N ILE A 112 -3.33 -4.35 16.71
CA ILE A 112 -2.13 -4.48 15.88
C ILE A 112 -0.98 -4.87 16.79
N GLU A 113 -0.21 -5.90 16.41
CA GLU A 113 0.87 -6.46 17.23
C GLU A 113 1.89 -5.38 17.60
N LYS A 114 2.24 -5.27 18.89
CA LYS A 114 3.15 -4.25 19.48
C LYS A 114 2.67 -2.79 19.37
N VAL A 115 1.58 -2.50 18.66
CA VAL A 115 0.96 -1.18 18.60
C VAL A 115 -0.18 -1.06 19.62
N GLY A 116 -0.96 -2.13 19.79
CA GLY A 116 -2.10 -2.19 20.72
C GLY A 116 -3.45 -2.10 20.01
N TRP A 117 -4.50 -1.87 20.81
CA TRP A 117 -5.86 -1.68 20.33
C TRP A 117 -6.05 -0.26 19.77
N ILE A 118 -6.60 -0.17 18.56
CA ILE A 118 -6.85 1.09 17.86
C ILE A 118 -8.30 1.08 17.38
N LYS A 119 -8.99 2.22 17.53
CA LYS A 119 -10.33 2.43 16.99
C LYS A 119 -10.24 2.79 15.51
N THR A 120 -10.99 2.08 14.68
CA THR A 120 -11.08 2.29 13.23
C THR A 120 -12.36 3.05 12.88
N ASN A 121 -12.44 3.60 11.66
CA ASN A 121 -13.64 4.30 11.20
C ASN A 121 -14.79 3.32 10.92
N GLU A 122 -14.45 2.18 10.33
CA GLU A 122 -15.37 1.11 9.90
C GLU A 122 -15.13 -0.17 10.70
N GLN A 123 -16.17 -0.95 10.92
CA GLN A 123 -16.06 -2.24 11.62
C GLN A 123 -15.49 -3.30 10.67
N LEU A 124 -14.35 -3.88 11.02
CA LEU A 124 -13.88 -5.08 10.34
C LEU A 124 -14.78 -6.28 10.73
N PRO A 125 -15.06 -7.22 9.80
CA PRO A 125 -15.83 -8.42 10.12
C PRO A 125 -15.22 -9.19 11.29
N ILE A 126 -16.03 -9.61 12.26
CA ILE A 126 -15.58 -10.29 13.49
C ILE A 126 -15.70 -11.81 13.27
N GLY A 127 -14.82 -12.59 13.90
CA GLY A 127 -14.92 -14.06 13.88
C GLY A 127 -14.48 -14.72 12.56
N VAL A 128 -13.90 -13.96 11.63
CA VAL A 128 -13.41 -14.47 10.34
C VAL A 128 -11.90 -14.63 10.32
N LYS A 129 -11.40 -15.49 9.44
CA LYS A 129 -9.96 -15.65 9.21
C LYS A 129 -9.45 -14.59 8.26
N TYR A 130 -8.50 -13.77 8.72
CA TYR A 130 -7.86 -12.78 7.88
C TYR A 130 -6.67 -13.35 7.10
N SER A 131 -6.43 -12.79 5.92
CA SER A 131 -5.28 -13.05 5.06
C SER A 131 -4.54 -11.74 4.72
N ASN A 132 -3.22 -11.83 4.64
CA ASN A 132 -2.30 -10.73 4.31
C ASN A 132 -2.63 -9.34 4.91
N PRO A 133 -2.83 -9.16 6.24
CA PRO A 133 -3.12 -7.85 6.80
C PRO A 133 -1.99 -6.84 6.57
N ARG A 134 -2.32 -5.68 6.00
CA ARG A 134 -1.36 -4.59 5.77
C ARG A 134 -1.89 -3.29 6.33
N ILE A 135 -1.04 -2.63 7.11
CA ILE A 135 -1.25 -1.26 7.56
C ILE A 135 -0.49 -0.34 6.62
N SER A 136 -1.15 0.69 6.10
CA SER A 136 -0.56 1.64 5.15
C SER A 136 -0.98 3.07 5.41
N TYR A 137 -0.16 4.02 4.98
CA TYR A 137 -0.40 5.45 5.14
C TYR A 137 -0.39 6.14 3.77
N ASP A 138 -1.46 6.83 3.43
CA ASP A 138 -1.66 7.54 2.15
C ASP A 138 -1.17 9.00 2.17
N ASN A 139 -0.51 9.41 3.25
CA ASN A 139 -0.13 10.80 3.58
C ASN A 139 -1.22 11.64 4.28
N LYS A 140 -2.38 11.06 4.56
CA LYS A 140 -3.48 11.67 5.30
C LYS A 140 -3.95 10.76 6.44
N TYR A 141 -4.29 9.52 6.12
CA TYR A 141 -4.84 8.54 7.05
C TYR A 141 -4.07 7.23 7.04
N TRP A 142 -4.14 6.52 8.17
CA TRP A 142 -3.71 5.14 8.28
C TRP A 142 -4.88 4.22 7.93
N TYR A 143 -4.63 3.28 7.04
CA TYR A 143 -5.57 2.25 6.64
C TYR A 143 -5.06 0.90 7.07
N ILE A 144 -6.00 0.05 7.51
CA ILE A 144 -5.78 -1.39 7.60
C ILE A 144 -6.52 -2.05 6.46
N SER A 145 -5.82 -2.90 5.73
CA SER A 145 -6.39 -3.77 4.70
C SER A 145 -6.20 -5.21 5.12
N VAL A 146 -7.25 -6.01 4.97
CA VAL A 146 -7.28 -7.44 5.26
C VAL A 146 -7.93 -8.14 4.07
N GLY A 147 -7.42 -9.30 3.70
CA GLY A 147 -8.15 -10.23 2.86
C GLY A 147 -9.01 -11.13 3.73
N ILE A 148 -10.19 -11.48 3.25
CA ILE A 148 -11.10 -12.45 3.87
C ILE A 148 -11.52 -13.40 2.76
N GLU A 149 -11.52 -14.68 3.06
CA GLU A 149 -12.05 -15.69 2.14
C GLU A 149 -13.58 -15.67 2.28
N GLN A 150 -14.27 -15.45 1.16
CA GLN A 150 -15.72 -15.38 1.10
C GLN A 150 -16.19 -16.36 0.05
N GLU A 151 -17.18 -17.17 0.40
CA GLU A 151 -17.84 -18.05 -0.56
C GLU A 151 -18.52 -17.21 -1.63
N GLN A 152 -18.25 -17.54 -2.88
CA GLN A 152 -18.90 -16.88 -4.01
C GLN A 152 -20.35 -17.37 -4.06
N ILE A 153 -21.29 -16.46 -3.82
CA ILE A 153 -22.71 -16.73 -4.03
C ILE A 153 -22.88 -16.97 -5.53
N LYS A 154 -23.16 -18.21 -5.91
CA LYS A 154 -23.54 -18.57 -7.27
C LYS A 154 -25.03 -18.29 -7.39
N GLU A 155 -25.38 -17.22 -8.09
CA GLU A 155 -26.75 -16.98 -8.49
C GLU A 155 -27.08 -17.89 -9.68
N ASP A 156 -28.29 -18.45 -9.69
CA ASP A 156 -28.77 -19.21 -10.83
C ASP A 156 -28.89 -18.26 -12.03
N LEU A 157 -28.23 -18.62 -13.12
CA LEU A 157 -28.31 -17.86 -14.36
C LEU A 157 -29.74 -17.97 -14.89
N THR A 158 -30.34 -16.84 -15.23
CA THR A 158 -31.51 -16.82 -16.09
C THR A 158 -31.05 -17.08 -17.53
N ASP A 159 -31.85 -17.76 -18.35
CA ASP A 159 -31.59 -17.94 -19.79
C ASP A 159 -31.70 -16.62 -20.60
N VAL A 160 -31.63 -15.48 -19.91
CA VAL A 160 -31.76 -14.14 -20.47
C VAL A 160 -30.38 -13.61 -20.82
N SER A 161 -30.13 -13.38 -22.10
CA SER A 161 -28.95 -12.63 -22.56
C SER A 161 -29.18 -11.12 -22.44
N LEU A 162 -28.32 -10.43 -21.68
CA LEU A 162 -28.35 -8.96 -21.57
C LEU A 162 -27.16 -8.35 -22.32
N GLY A 163 -27.43 -7.54 -23.33
CA GLY A 163 -26.40 -6.73 -24.00
C GLY A 163 -26.11 -5.48 -23.16
N ILE A 164 -24.83 -5.20 -22.88
CA ILE A 164 -24.39 -4.03 -22.12
C ILE A 164 -23.46 -3.19 -23.01
N ASP A 165 -23.90 -1.98 -23.37
CA ASP A 165 -23.09 -1.00 -24.11
C ASP A 165 -22.54 0.06 -23.14
N LEU A 166 -21.21 0.27 -23.13
CA LEU A 166 -20.54 1.21 -22.24
C LEU A 166 -20.33 2.55 -22.94
N GLY A 167 -20.82 3.64 -22.34
CA GLY A 167 -20.83 4.96 -22.96
C GLY A 167 -20.00 6.03 -22.24
N LEU A 168 -19.85 7.18 -22.92
CA LEU A 168 -19.22 8.38 -22.35
C LEU A 168 -20.22 9.28 -21.62
N LYS A 169 -21.46 9.38 -22.13
CA LYS A 169 -22.55 10.16 -21.54
C LYS A 169 -23.18 9.40 -20.39
N ASP A 170 -23.65 8.19 -20.68
CA ASP A 170 -24.18 7.21 -19.73
C ASP A 170 -23.12 6.11 -19.54
N LEU A 171 -22.96 5.59 -18.32
CA LEU A 171 -21.95 4.60 -18.00
C LEU A 171 -22.21 3.30 -18.76
N ALA A 172 -23.45 2.83 -18.70
CA ALA A 172 -23.90 1.63 -19.38
C ALA A 172 -25.37 1.78 -19.82
N ILE A 173 -25.71 1.28 -21.00
CA ILE A 173 -27.07 1.10 -21.47
C ILE A 173 -27.26 -0.39 -21.74
N CYS A 174 -28.30 -0.96 -21.14
CA CYS A 174 -28.61 -2.37 -21.27
C CYS A 174 -29.71 -2.58 -22.32
N SER A 175 -29.72 -3.73 -22.98
CA SER A 175 -30.69 -4.06 -24.04
C SER A 175 -32.14 -4.14 -23.56
N ASP A 176 -32.36 -4.27 -22.25
CA ASP A 176 -33.66 -4.19 -21.58
C ASP A 176 -34.17 -2.74 -21.38
N GLY A 177 -33.39 -1.74 -21.82
CA GLY A 177 -33.68 -0.33 -21.65
C GLY A 177 -33.17 0.28 -20.34
N THR A 178 -32.54 -0.50 -19.46
CA THR A 178 -31.96 0.01 -18.21
C THR A 178 -30.75 0.91 -18.51
N VAL A 179 -30.74 2.12 -17.94
CA VAL A 179 -29.68 3.11 -18.15
C VAL A 179 -28.95 3.41 -16.83
N PHE A 180 -27.65 3.16 -16.82
CA PHE A 180 -26.75 3.52 -15.73
C PHE A 180 -26.06 4.84 -16.02
N LYS A 181 -26.34 5.87 -15.21
CA LYS A 181 -25.75 7.21 -15.39
C LYS A 181 -24.25 7.22 -15.09
N ASN A 182 -23.50 8.03 -15.83
CA ASN A 182 -22.08 8.21 -15.58
C ASN A 182 -21.80 9.17 -14.41
N ILE A 183 -21.35 8.63 -13.27
CA ILE A 183 -21.02 9.40 -12.07
C ILE A 183 -19.95 10.48 -12.30
N ASN A 184 -19.05 10.28 -13.28
CA ASN A 184 -17.98 11.23 -13.62
C ASN A 184 -18.53 12.52 -14.24
N LYS A 185 -19.76 12.48 -14.78
CA LYS A 185 -20.46 13.66 -15.32
C LYS A 185 -21.33 14.36 -14.28
N SER A 186 -21.36 13.88 -13.03
CA SER A 186 -22.08 14.57 -11.97
C SER A 186 -21.45 15.94 -11.67
N ASN A 187 -22.30 16.92 -11.32
CA ASN A 187 -21.85 18.26 -10.95
C ASN A 187 -20.85 18.25 -9.78
N VAL A 188 -20.98 17.29 -8.87
CA VAL A 188 -20.09 17.12 -7.71
C VAL A 188 -18.70 16.70 -8.18
N VAL A 189 -18.59 15.61 -8.94
CA VAL A 189 -17.29 15.11 -9.45
C VAL A 189 -16.61 16.16 -10.33
N MET A 190 -17.34 16.78 -11.25
CA MET A 190 -16.79 17.85 -12.10
C MET A 190 -16.23 19.02 -11.30
N LYS A 191 -16.88 19.42 -10.20
CA LYS A 191 -16.39 20.50 -9.32
C LYS A 191 -15.11 20.08 -8.58
N ILE A 192 -15.05 18.84 -8.08
CA ILE A 192 -13.88 18.27 -7.41
C ILE A 192 -12.69 18.19 -8.38
N GLU A 193 -12.88 17.66 -9.58
CA GLU A 193 -11.84 17.57 -10.61
C GLU A 193 -11.33 18.95 -11.04
N LYS A 194 -12.23 19.92 -11.25
CA LYS A 194 -11.85 21.31 -11.56
C LYS A 194 -11.01 21.91 -10.44
N ARG A 195 -11.36 21.66 -9.17
CA ARG A 195 -10.58 22.11 -8.01
C ARG A 195 -9.21 21.44 -7.97
N LEU A 196 -9.14 20.12 -8.15
CA LEU A 196 -7.89 19.35 -8.20
C LEU A 196 -6.95 19.90 -9.27
N LYS A 197 -7.46 20.09 -10.49
CA LYS A 197 -6.71 20.64 -11.63
C LYS A 197 -6.18 22.05 -11.36
N ARG A 198 -6.99 22.92 -10.73
CA ARG A 198 -6.56 24.28 -10.34
C ARG A 198 -5.42 24.24 -9.33
N LEU A 199 -5.52 23.42 -8.28
CA LEU A 199 -4.47 23.28 -7.26
C LEU A 199 -3.18 22.69 -7.85
N GLN A 200 -3.28 21.66 -8.69
CA GLN A 200 -2.12 21.06 -9.38
C GLN A 200 -1.40 22.09 -10.26
N ARG A 201 -2.14 22.88 -11.05
CA ARG A 201 -1.59 23.97 -11.87
C ARG A 201 -0.92 25.04 -11.01
N GLN A 202 -1.52 25.41 -9.89
CA GLN A 202 -0.95 26.39 -8.95
C GLN A 202 0.38 25.88 -8.36
N VAL A 203 0.43 24.62 -7.95
CA VAL A 203 1.65 23.98 -7.43
C VAL A 203 2.75 23.92 -8.49
N SER A 204 2.42 23.45 -9.70
CA SER A 204 3.37 23.40 -10.82
C SER A 204 3.99 24.77 -11.11
N ARG A 205 3.16 25.83 -11.24
CA ARG A 205 3.66 27.20 -11.44
C ARG A 205 4.56 27.69 -10.29
N LYS A 206 4.24 27.34 -9.04
CA LYS A 206 5.09 27.68 -7.89
C LYS A 206 6.40 26.91 -7.88
N TYR A 207 6.42 25.66 -8.35
CA TYR A 207 7.66 24.93 -8.53
C TYR A 207 8.55 25.61 -9.57
N GLU A 208 8.03 25.93 -10.75
CA GLU A 208 8.79 26.65 -11.78
C GLU A 208 9.34 28.00 -11.28
N LYS A 209 8.53 28.79 -10.56
CA LYS A 209 8.99 30.06 -9.96
C LYS A 209 10.07 29.89 -8.89
N ASN A 210 10.09 28.76 -8.17
CA ASN A 210 11.07 28.49 -7.10
C ASN A 210 12.23 27.59 -7.58
N LYS A 211 12.40 27.46 -8.89
CA LYS A 211 13.51 26.71 -9.49
C LYS A 211 14.80 27.51 -9.31
N LYS A 212 15.82 26.86 -8.75
CA LYS A 212 17.19 27.38 -8.63
C LYS A 212 18.12 26.47 -9.42
N GLY A 213 18.54 26.92 -10.61
CA GLY A 213 19.30 26.10 -11.54
C GLY A 213 18.53 24.86 -11.98
N LYS A 214 19.08 23.68 -11.70
CA LYS A 214 18.46 22.38 -12.03
C LYS A 214 17.52 21.85 -10.94
N GLU A 215 17.42 22.52 -9.79
CA GLU A 215 16.70 22.02 -8.63
C GLU A 215 15.47 22.86 -8.29
N TYR A 216 14.44 22.18 -7.77
CA TYR A 216 13.22 22.78 -7.31
C TYR A 216 13.24 22.96 -5.79
N VAL A 217 13.16 24.19 -5.29
CA VAL A 217 13.16 24.46 -3.85
C VAL A 217 11.72 24.45 -3.31
N LYS A 218 11.43 23.50 -2.41
CA LYS A 218 10.11 23.41 -1.76
C LYS A 218 9.97 24.47 -0.66
N THR A 219 9.09 25.44 -0.87
CA THR A 219 8.67 26.40 0.15
C THR A 219 7.54 25.84 1.03
N LYS A 220 7.33 26.43 2.23
CA LYS A 220 6.18 26.07 3.10
C LYS A 220 4.83 26.17 2.37
N ASN A 221 4.70 27.15 1.46
CA ASN A 221 3.50 27.34 0.64
C ASN A 221 3.28 26.22 -0.37
N ILE A 222 4.34 25.69 -0.99
CA ILE A 222 4.25 24.53 -1.87
C ILE A 222 3.79 23.30 -1.07
N ILE A 223 4.39 23.07 0.10
CA ILE A 223 4.02 21.95 0.99
C ILE A 223 2.55 22.06 1.41
N LYS A 224 2.08 23.27 1.74
CA LYS A 224 0.66 23.50 2.09
C LYS A 224 -0.28 23.14 0.93
N LEU A 225 0.06 23.54 -0.30
CA LEU A 225 -0.75 23.21 -1.46
C LEU A 225 -0.70 21.71 -1.82
N GLU A 226 0.46 21.05 -1.67
CA GLU A 226 0.55 19.58 -1.83
C GLU A 226 -0.38 18.85 -0.87
N LYS A 227 -0.44 19.31 0.39
CA LYS A 227 -1.41 18.77 1.37
C LYS A 227 -2.85 19.02 0.96
N GLN A 228 -3.17 20.20 0.40
CA GLN A 228 -4.52 20.48 -0.10
C GLN A 228 -4.89 19.57 -1.28
N ILE A 229 -3.97 19.32 -2.21
CA ILE A 229 -4.17 18.38 -3.33
C ILE A 229 -4.49 16.98 -2.80
N GLN A 230 -3.79 16.52 -1.75
CA GLN A 230 -4.05 15.22 -1.11
C GLN A 230 -5.39 15.15 -0.35
N GLN A 231 -6.07 16.28 -0.17
CA GLN A 231 -7.33 16.37 0.56
C GLN A 231 -8.55 16.55 -0.35
N VAL A 232 -8.34 16.87 -1.64
CA VAL A 232 -9.39 16.90 -2.67
C VAL A 232 -9.71 15.47 -3.09
#